data_AF-W9RC25-F1
#
_entry.id   AF-W9RC25-F1
#
_cell.length_a   1.000
_cell.length_b   1.000
_cell.length_c   1.000
_cell.angle_alpha   90.00
_cell.angle_beta   90.00
_cell.angle_gamma   90.00
#
_symmetry.space_group_name_H-M   'P 1'
#
loop_
_entity.id
_entity.type
_entity.pdbx_description
1 polymer ?
#
loop_
_entity_poly.entity_id
_entity_poly.type
_entity_poly.pdbx_seq_one_letter_code
_entity_poly.pdbx_strand_id
1 'polypeptide(L)'
;MVLAQLGGSISRALQQMSNATVIDEKVLNECLNEITRALLQADVQFKLVRDMQTNIKKIVNLDDLAAGHNKRKIIQQAIFNELCKILDPGKPSFTPKKGKTSVVMFVGLQGSGKTTTCTKYAYYHQKKGWKPALVCADTFRAGAFDQLKQNATKAKIPFYGSYMESDPVKIAVEGVERFKKESCDLIIVDTSGRHKQEAALFEEMRQVSEATKPDLVIFVMDSSIGQAAFDQAQAFKQSVSVGAVIVTKMDGHAKGGGTLSAVAATKSPVIFIGTGEHMDEFEVFDVKPFVSRLLGMGDWSGFMDKIHEVVPMDQQPELLQKLSEGNFTLRIMYEQFQNILKMGPISQVFSMLPGFSAELMPKGREKESQTKIKRYMTMMDSMTNEGK
;
A
#
# COMPACT_ATOMS: atom_id res chain seq x y z
N MET A 1 -9.77 7.26 8.22
CA MET A 1 -8.69 6.25 8.11
C MET A 1 -7.78 6.35 9.32
N VAL A 2 -7.34 5.24 9.90
CA VAL A 2 -6.56 5.25 11.17
C VAL A 2 -5.09 5.63 10.97
N LEU A 3 -4.54 5.50 9.75
CA LEU A 3 -3.32 6.23 9.36
C LEU A 3 -3.43 7.74 9.62
N ALA A 4 -4.62 8.33 9.45
CA ALA A 4 -4.85 9.73 9.77
C ALA A 4 -4.90 10.00 11.29
N GLN A 5 -5.25 9.01 12.11
CA GLN A 5 -5.26 9.14 13.57
C GLN A 5 -3.87 8.95 14.17
N LEU A 6 -3.12 7.93 13.70
CA LEU A 6 -1.71 7.75 14.03
C LEU A 6 -0.92 8.97 13.57
N GLY A 7 -1.11 9.37 12.30
CA GLY A 7 -0.44 10.53 11.76
C GLY A 7 -0.86 11.85 12.39
N GLY A 8 -2.14 12.02 12.75
CA GLY A 8 -2.60 13.17 13.51
C GLY A 8 -2.04 13.24 14.93
N SER A 9 -1.76 12.10 15.57
CA SER A 9 -1.14 12.07 16.90
C SER A 9 0.35 12.38 16.81
N ILE A 10 1.06 11.85 15.82
CA ILE A 10 2.47 12.17 15.57
C ILE A 10 2.62 13.65 15.15
N SER A 11 1.76 14.12 14.25
CA SER A 11 1.75 15.52 13.80
C SER A 11 1.47 16.48 14.96
N ARG A 12 0.54 16.17 15.86
CA ARG A 12 0.31 16.95 17.10
C ARG A 12 1.55 16.98 17.99
N ALA A 13 2.20 15.83 18.23
CA ALA A 13 3.43 15.78 19.01
C ALA A 13 4.54 16.66 18.41
N LEU A 14 4.68 16.64 17.07
CA LEU A 14 5.63 17.48 16.35
C LEU A 14 5.26 18.97 16.39
N GLN A 15 3.98 19.31 16.34
CA GLN A 15 3.49 20.68 16.45
C GLN A 15 3.70 21.23 17.87
N GLN A 16 3.40 20.46 18.91
CA GLN A 16 3.64 20.86 20.31
C GLN A 16 5.12 21.15 20.56
N MET A 17 6.00 20.26 20.09
CA MET A 17 7.45 20.49 20.13
C MET A 17 7.86 21.73 19.33
N SER A 18 7.24 21.97 18.16
CA SER A 18 7.56 23.13 17.32
C SER A 18 7.13 24.46 17.95
N ASN A 19 6.04 24.46 18.73
CA ASN A 19 5.53 25.63 19.42
C ASN A 19 6.29 25.95 20.73
N ALA A 20 7.13 25.03 21.21
CA ALA A 20 7.96 25.28 22.39
C ALA A 20 9.00 26.39 22.10
N THR A 21 9.13 27.32 23.05
CA THR A 21 10.04 28.48 22.98
C THR A 21 11.50 28.05 22.99
N VAL A 22 11.83 27.05 23.82
CA VAL A 22 13.15 26.44 23.93
C VAL A 22 12.99 24.93 23.79
N ILE A 23 13.84 24.32 22.98
CA ILE A 23 13.86 22.86 22.79
C ILE A 23 15.00 22.31 23.63
N ASP A 24 14.63 21.82 24.80
CA ASP A 24 15.50 21.12 25.73
C ASP A 24 15.26 19.60 25.68
N GLU A 25 16.02 18.85 26.48
CA GLU A 25 15.91 17.39 26.54
C GLU A 25 14.53 16.94 27.06
N LYS A 26 13.88 17.76 27.90
CA LYS A 26 12.57 17.46 28.45
C LYS A 26 11.50 17.50 27.36
N VAL A 27 11.47 18.55 26.55
CA VAL A 27 10.55 18.71 25.41
C VAL A 27 10.76 17.60 24.38
N LEU A 28 12.02 17.23 24.10
CA LEU A 28 12.32 16.09 23.21
C LEU A 28 11.77 14.78 23.77
N ASN A 29 11.98 14.50 25.06
CA ASN A 29 11.50 13.30 25.72
C ASN A 29 9.96 13.21 25.74
N GLU A 30 9.27 14.33 26.00
CA GLU A 30 7.81 14.41 25.96
C GLU A 30 7.27 14.09 24.56
N CYS A 31 7.86 14.71 23.52
CA CYS A 31 7.50 14.44 22.12
C CYS A 31 7.71 12.95 21.74
N LEU A 32 8.87 12.39 22.08
CA LEU A 32 9.18 10.98 21.81
C LEU A 32 8.24 10.02 22.56
N ASN A 33 7.83 10.36 23.78
CA ASN A 33 6.89 9.56 24.56
C ASN A 33 5.49 9.59 23.96
N GLU A 34 5.02 10.73 23.44
CA GLU A 34 3.74 10.83 22.74
C GLU A 34 3.74 10.01 21.45
N ILE A 35 4.80 10.14 20.63
CA ILE A 35 4.98 9.32 19.42
C ILE A 35 5.03 7.83 19.77
N THR A 36 5.75 7.46 20.83
CA THR A 36 5.84 6.08 21.31
C THR A 36 4.46 5.53 21.70
N ARG A 37 3.67 6.30 22.45
CA ARG A 37 2.30 5.91 22.81
C ARG A 37 1.43 5.73 21.57
N ALA A 38 1.53 6.64 20.60
CA ALA A 38 0.77 6.56 19.35
C ALA A 38 1.14 5.30 18.55
N LEU A 39 2.43 4.97 18.42
CA LEU A 39 2.90 3.77 17.71
C LEU A 39 2.47 2.48 18.43
N LEU A 40 2.53 2.44 19.76
CA LEU A 40 2.06 1.29 20.54
C LEU A 40 0.54 1.10 20.43
N GLN A 41 -0.23 2.19 20.49
CA GLN A 41 -1.68 2.17 20.25
C GLN A 41 -2.05 1.72 18.83
N ALA A 42 -1.16 2.00 17.88
CA ALA A 42 -1.26 1.55 16.50
C ALA A 42 -0.76 0.11 16.26
N ASP A 43 -0.49 -0.62 17.33
CA ASP A 43 -0.09 -2.02 17.30
C ASP A 43 1.31 -2.30 16.71
N VAL A 44 2.23 -1.33 16.83
CA VAL A 44 3.65 -1.53 16.52
C VAL A 44 4.33 -2.29 17.67
N GLN A 45 5.26 -3.20 17.34
CA GLN A 45 5.98 -3.99 18.32
C GLN A 45 6.81 -3.12 19.27
N PHE A 46 6.68 -3.34 20.58
CA PHE A 46 7.38 -2.56 21.62
C PHE A 46 8.89 -2.45 21.42
N LYS A 47 9.54 -3.56 21.02
CA LYS A 47 10.98 -3.59 20.77
C LYS A 47 11.39 -2.60 19.68
N LEU A 48 10.65 -2.53 18.58
CA LEU A 48 10.92 -1.59 17.48
C LEU A 48 10.78 -0.14 17.93
N VAL A 49 9.74 0.16 18.70
CA VAL A 49 9.51 1.53 19.20
C VAL A 49 10.60 1.95 20.19
N ARG A 50 11.04 1.04 21.06
CA ARG A 50 12.14 1.28 22.01
C ARG A 50 13.47 1.51 21.29
N ASP A 51 13.79 0.68 20.29
CA ASP A 51 15.02 0.80 19.52
C ASP A 51 15.04 2.12 18.73
N MET A 52 13.89 2.49 18.12
CA MET A 52 13.69 3.78 17.45
C MET A 52 13.96 4.95 18.41
N GLN A 53 13.33 4.97 19.58
CA GLN A 53 13.52 6.03 20.57
C GLN A 53 14.99 6.16 21.00
N THR A 54 15.66 5.02 21.20
CA THR A 54 17.08 4.98 21.58
C THR A 54 17.98 5.53 20.47
N ASN A 55 17.71 5.19 19.20
CA ASN A 55 18.46 5.70 18.07
C ASN A 55 18.25 7.20 17.87
N ILE A 56 17.02 7.70 17.98
CA ILE A 56 16.73 9.13 17.83
C ILE A 56 17.49 9.93 18.89
N LYS A 57 17.51 9.48 20.16
CA LYS A 57 18.27 10.14 21.23
C LYS A 57 19.77 10.19 20.99
N LYS A 58 20.33 9.16 20.34
CA LYS A 58 21.75 9.15 19.97
C LYS A 58 22.08 10.11 18.82
N ILE A 59 21.15 10.27 17.87
CA ILE A 59 21.33 11.16 16.71
C ILE A 59 21.13 12.62 17.11
N VAL A 60 20.14 12.88 17.95
CA VAL A 60 19.81 14.21 18.46
C VAL A 60 20.62 14.46 19.73
N ASN A 61 21.94 14.62 19.60
CA ASN A 61 22.74 15.15 20.71
C ASN A 61 22.52 16.67 20.78
N LEU A 62 21.72 17.12 21.75
CA LEU A 62 21.32 18.53 21.88
C LEU A 62 22.49 19.47 22.21
N ASP A 63 23.57 18.92 22.77
CA ASP A 63 24.79 19.65 23.15
C ASP A 63 25.72 19.90 21.95
N ASP A 64 25.72 19.01 20.96
CA ASP A 64 26.51 19.14 19.71
C ASP A 64 25.79 20.01 18.66
N LEU A 65 24.50 20.28 18.83
CA LEU A 65 23.72 21.08 17.90
C LEU A 65 24.03 22.58 18.08
N ALA A 66 25.01 23.04 17.31
CA ALA A 66 25.49 24.42 17.28
C ALA A 66 24.34 25.45 17.25
N ALA A 67 24.53 26.54 17.99
CA ALA A 67 23.63 27.69 18.04
C ALA A 67 23.48 28.30 16.63
N GLY A 68 22.37 28.01 15.95
CA GLY A 68 22.09 28.50 14.59
C GLY A 68 21.37 27.48 13.71
N HIS A 69 21.47 26.18 14.01
CA HIS A 69 20.66 25.18 13.32
C HIS A 69 19.23 25.15 13.84
N ASN A 70 18.27 25.01 12.92
CA ASN A 70 16.86 24.84 13.28
C ASN A 70 16.66 23.47 13.94
N LYS A 71 16.88 23.40 15.26
CA LYS A 71 16.80 22.18 16.09
C LYS A 71 15.51 21.40 15.82
N ARG A 72 14.39 22.09 15.55
CA ARG A 72 13.09 21.49 15.17
C ARG A 72 13.20 20.61 13.93
N LYS A 73 13.81 21.16 12.86
CA LYS A 73 13.95 20.48 11.58
C LYS A 73 14.84 19.25 11.70
N ILE A 74 15.89 19.32 12.51
CA ILE A 74 16.81 18.19 12.74
C ILE A 74 16.09 17.05 13.46
N ILE A 75 15.32 17.36 14.51
CA ILE A 75 14.54 16.35 15.24
C ILE A 75 13.48 15.72 14.32
N GLN A 76 12.75 16.53 13.57
CA GLN A 76 11.77 16.03 12.59
C GLN A 76 12.42 15.10 11.55
N GLN A 77 13.58 15.49 11.02
CA GLN A 77 14.31 14.68 10.06
C GLN A 77 14.83 13.38 10.69
N ALA A 78 15.29 13.41 11.95
CA ALA A 78 15.73 12.21 12.66
C ALA A 78 14.57 11.22 12.86
N ILE A 79 13.40 11.70 13.26
CA ILE A 79 12.17 10.89 13.39
C ILE A 79 11.77 10.32 12.02
N PHE A 80 11.73 11.14 10.97
CA PHE A 80 11.42 10.70 9.61
C PHE A 80 12.37 9.61 9.14
N ASN A 81 13.68 9.80 9.33
CA ASN A 81 14.71 8.87 8.89
C ASN A 81 14.62 7.54 9.65
N GLU A 82 14.40 7.55 10.97
CA GLU A 82 14.27 6.31 11.74
C GLU A 82 12.97 5.56 11.40
N LEU A 83 11.86 6.26 11.13
CA LEU A 83 10.64 5.60 10.61
C LEU A 83 10.87 4.98 9.22
N CYS A 84 11.58 5.68 8.33
CA CYS A 84 11.96 5.12 7.03
C CYS A 84 12.84 3.88 7.19
N LYS A 85 13.80 3.92 8.11
CA LYS A 85 14.73 2.81 8.39
C LYS A 85 14.03 1.56 8.93
N ILE A 86 12.93 1.71 9.68
CA ILE A 86 12.12 0.55 10.11
C ILE A 86 11.42 -0.11 8.92
N LEU A 87 11.02 0.70 7.93
CA LEU A 87 10.30 0.25 6.73
C LEU A 87 11.21 -0.15 5.56
N ASP A 88 12.49 0.24 5.60
CA ASP A 88 13.47 -0.08 4.57
C ASP A 88 14.36 -1.25 5.02
N PRO A 89 14.15 -2.46 4.48
CA PRO A 89 14.98 -3.62 4.79
C PRO A 89 16.34 -3.59 4.07
N GLY A 90 16.65 -2.54 3.28
CA GLY A 90 17.90 -2.41 2.52
C GLY A 90 18.00 -3.41 1.35
N LYS A 91 16.89 -3.98 0.91
CA LYS A 91 16.83 -4.93 -0.20
C LYS A 91 16.06 -4.34 -1.38
N PRO A 92 16.57 -4.48 -2.61
CA PRO A 92 15.85 -4.04 -3.78
C PRO A 92 14.56 -4.85 -3.96
N SER A 93 13.52 -4.18 -4.44
CA SER A 93 12.27 -4.83 -4.86
C SER A 93 12.53 -5.81 -6.00
N PHE A 94 11.83 -6.95 -5.99
CA PHE A 94 11.86 -7.88 -7.11
C PHE A 94 11.29 -7.23 -8.37
N THR A 95 12.06 -7.28 -9.45
CA THR A 95 11.62 -6.79 -10.76
C THR A 95 11.54 -7.98 -11.71
N PRO A 96 10.34 -8.29 -12.26
CA PRO A 96 10.20 -9.31 -13.28
C PRO A 96 11.13 -9.00 -14.47
N LYS A 97 11.76 -10.02 -15.06
CA LYS A 97 12.67 -9.85 -16.20
C LYS A 97 11.94 -10.18 -17.50
N LYS A 98 11.98 -9.27 -18.48
CA LYS A 98 11.40 -9.53 -19.81
C LYS A 98 12.13 -10.69 -20.48
N GLY A 99 11.39 -11.61 -21.10
CA GLY A 99 11.93 -12.78 -21.78
C GLY A 99 12.20 -14.00 -20.89
N LYS A 100 11.97 -13.91 -19.57
CA LYS A 100 11.95 -15.06 -18.66
C LYS A 100 10.62 -15.10 -17.92
N THR A 101 9.91 -16.22 -18.01
CA THR A 101 8.72 -16.45 -17.18
C THR A 101 9.09 -16.37 -15.70
N SER A 102 8.47 -15.43 -15.00
CA SER A 102 8.63 -15.24 -13.56
C SER A 102 7.47 -15.92 -12.83
N VAL A 103 7.77 -16.80 -11.87
CA VAL A 103 6.76 -17.45 -11.03
C VAL A 103 6.69 -16.72 -9.69
N VAL A 104 5.51 -16.24 -9.32
CA VAL A 104 5.27 -15.50 -8.08
C VAL A 104 4.23 -16.25 -7.23
N MET A 105 4.62 -16.63 -6.02
CA MET A 105 3.76 -17.37 -5.10
C MET A 105 3.22 -16.44 -4.02
N PHE A 106 1.91 -16.41 -3.84
CA PHE A 106 1.24 -15.60 -2.84
C PHE A 106 0.89 -16.45 -1.62
N VAL A 107 1.36 -16.03 -0.44
CA VAL A 107 1.14 -16.70 0.84
C VAL A 107 0.59 -15.73 1.87
N GLY A 108 -0.03 -16.24 2.92
CA GLY A 108 -0.60 -15.41 3.97
C GLY A 108 -1.85 -16.01 4.59
N LEU A 109 -2.32 -15.38 5.65
CA LEU A 109 -3.42 -15.92 6.46
C LEU A 109 -4.76 -15.93 5.73
N GLN A 110 -5.70 -16.72 6.27
CA GLN A 110 -7.07 -16.69 5.82
C GLN A 110 -7.65 -15.27 5.95
N GLY A 111 -8.37 -14.82 4.92
CA GLY A 111 -9.01 -13.51 4.94
C GLY A 111 -8.08 -12.30 4.77
N SER A 112 -6.77 -12.50 4.56
CA SER A 112 -5.82 -11.39 4.30
C SER A 112 -5.96 -10.74 2.93
N GLY A 113 -6.84 -11.27 2.06
CA GLY A 113 -7.11 -10.71 0.74
C GLY A 113 -6.31 -11.32 -0.42
N LYS A 114 -5.56 -12.42 -0.20
CA LYS A 114 -4.70 -13.08 -1.21
C LYS A 114 -5.32 -13.17 -2.61
N THR A 115 -6.43 -13.87 -2.79
CA THR A 115 -7.07 -14.07 -4.11
C THR A 115 -7.39 -12.74 -4.83
N THR A 116 -7.87 -11.75 -4.08
CA THR A 116 -8.13 -10.40 -4.63
C THR A 116 -6.82 -9.72 -5.00
N THR A 117 -5.81 -9.78 -4.14
CA THR A 117 -4.48 -9.21 -4.38
C THR A 117 -3.77 -9.87 -5.56
N CYS A 118 -3.88 -11.18 -5.74
CA CYS A 118 -3.35 -11.91 -6.90
C CYS A 118 -3.91 -11.32 -8.20
N THR A 119 -5.22 -11.07 -8.25
CA THR A 119 -5.84 -10.49 -9.45
C THR A 119 -5.43 -9.03 -9.65
N LYS A 120 -5.38 -8.21 -8.58
CA LYS A 120 -4.92 -6.81 -8.64
C LYS A 120 -3.47 -6.71 -9.13
N TYR A 121 -2.59 -7.55 -8.60
CA TYR A 121 -1.19 -7.62 -8.99
C TYR A 121 -1.04 -8.03 -10.45
N ALA A 122 -1.80 -9.04 -10.89
CA ALA A 122 -1.85 -9.46 -12.29
C ALA A 122 -2.32 -8.31 -13.20
N TYR A 123 -3.44 -7.66 -12.86
CA TYR A 123 -4.01 -6.54 -13.62
C TYR A 123 -3.06 -5.33 -13.71
N TYR A 124 -2.40 -4.98 -12.61
CA TYR A 124 -1.37 -3.93 -12.57
C TYR A 124 -0.23 -4.22 -13.56
N HIS A 125 0.28 -5.45 -13.57
CA HIS A 125 1.33 -5.85 -14.50
C HIS A 125 0.83 -5.96 -15.96
N GLN A 126 -0.42 -6.37 -16.17
CA GLN A 126 -1.04 -6.37 -17.50
C GLN A 126 -1.06 -4.97 -18.12
N LYS A 127 -1.44 -3.94 -17.34
CA LYS A 127 -1.41 -2.53 -17.78
C LYS A 127 -0.01 -2.06 -18.18
N LYS A 128 1.03 -2.63 -17.56
CA LYS A 128 2.44 -2.37 -17.89
C LYS A 128 2.99 -3.20 -19.05
N GLY A 129 2.11 -3.94 -19.75
CA GLY A 129 2.46 -4.73 -20.93
C GLY A 129 3.02 -6.13 -20.65
N TRP A 130 2.90 -6.63 -19.42
CA TRP A 130 3.23 -8.02 -19.10
C TRP A 130 2.08 -8.96 -19.51
N LYS A 131 2.38 -10.25 -19.68
CA LYS A 131 1.39 -11.32 -19.89
C LYS A 131 1.19 -12.14 -18.60
N PRO A 132 0.33 -11.69 -17.67
CA PRO A 132 0.08 -12.41 -16.44
C PRO A 132 -0.87 -13.59 -16.63
N ALA A 133 -0.73 -14.61 -15.78
CA ALA A 133 -1.67 -15.70 -15.64
C ALA A 133 -1.84 -16.09 -14.17
N LEU A 134 -3.02 -16.57 -13.80
CA LEU A 134 -3.40 -16.89 -12.42
C LEU A 134 -3.57 -18.40 -12.24
N VAL A 135 -2.98 -18.96 -11.18
CA VAL A 135 -3.13 -20.37 -10.81
C VAL A 135 -3.76 -20.43 -9.44
N CYS A 136 -4.95 -21.03 -9.33
CA CYS A 136 -5.65 -21.22 -8.08
C CYS A 136 -5.24 -22.55 -7.43
N ALA A 137 -4.31 -22.50 -6.48
CA ALA A 137 -3.87 -23.63 -5.66
C ALA A 137 -4.54 -23.62 -4.26
N ASP A 138 -5.59 -22.83 -4.04
CA ASP A 138 -6.44 -22.90 -2.85
C ASP A 138 -7.51 -24.00 -3.04
N THR A 139 -7.16 -25.24 -2.68
CA THR A 139 -8.06 -26.41 -2.76
C THR A 139 -8.91 -26.59 -1.51
N PHE A 140 -8.63 -25.85 -0.43
CA PHE A 140 -9.29 -26.03 0.86
C PHE A 140 -10.57 -25.23 0.99
N ARG A 141 -10.56 -23.98 0.50
CA ARG A 141 -11.70 -23.09 0.66
C ARG A 141 -12.74 -23.30 -0.43
N ALA A 142 -13.96 -23.63 -0.03
CA ALA A 142 -15.10 -23.75 -0.95
C ALA A 142 -15.29 -22.46 -1.77
N GLY A 143 -15.39 -22.60 -3.09
CA GLY A 143 -15.58 -21.47 -4.01
C GLY A 143 -14.34 -20.58 -4.22
N ALA A 144 -13.15 -20.96 -3.71
CA ALA A 144 -11.92 -20.21 -3.97
C ALA A 144 -11.61 -20.10 -5.46
N PHE A 145 -11.74 -21.23 -6.18
CA PHE A 145 -11.54 -21.24 -7.63
C PHE A 145 -12.58 -20.39 -8.36
N ASP A 146 -13.85 -20.43 -7.97
CA ASP A 146 -14.90 -19.60 -8.56
C ASP A 146 -14.66 -18.12 -8.30
N GLN A 147 -14.20 -17.74 -7.11
CA GLN A 147 -13.82 -16.36 -6.80
C GLN A 147 -12.67 -15.88 -7.70
N LEU A 148 -11.60 -16.67 -7.82
CA LEU A 148 -10.46 -16.33 -8.68
C LEU A 148 -10.88 -16.26 -10.15
N LYS A 149 -11.69 -17.22 -10.62
CA LYS A 149 -12.24 -17.27 -11.97
C LYS A 149 -13.07 -16.03 -12.30
N GLN A 150 -13.97 -15.60 -11.43
CA GLN A 150 -14.78 -14.40 -11.63
C GLN A 150 -13.92 -13.14 -11.72
N ASN A 151 -12.93 -13.01 -10.83
CA ASN A 151 -12.00 -11.89 -10.81
C ASN A 151 -11.12 -11.85 -12.07
N ALA A 152 -10.54 -12.99 -12.44
CA ALA A 152 -9.70 -13.13 -13.63
C ALA A 152 -10.48 -12.85 -14.92
N THR A 153 -11.73 -13.32 -15.02
CA THR A 153 -12.61 -13.06 -16.16
C THR A 153 -12.90 -11.57 -16.31
N LYS A 154 -13.22 -10.88 -15.21
CA LYS A 154 -13.44 -9.42 -15.22
C LYS A 154 -12.21 -8.64 -15.69
N ALA A 155 -11.02 -9.10 -15.30
CA ALA A 155 -9.75 -8.50 -15.67
C ALA A 155 -9.19 -9.00 -17.02
N LYS A 156 -9.86 -9.95 -17.68
CA LYS A 156 -9.39 -10.61 -18.93
C LYS A 156 -7.99 -11.23 -18.78
N ILE A 157 -7.76 -11.93 -17.67
CA ILE A 157 -6.49 -12.59 -17.35
C ILE A 157 -6.70 -14.11 -17.44
N PRO A 158 -5.83 -14.87 -18.13
CA PRO A 158 -5.88 -16.32 -18.14
C PRO A 158 -5.78 -16.90 -16.73
N PHE A 159 -6.55 -17.95 -16.45
CA PHE A 159 -6.58 -18.60 -15.14
C PHE A 159 -6.59 -20.13 -15.26
N TYR A 160 -6.03 -20.80 -14.26
CA TYR A 160 -6.00 -22.25 -14.12
C TYR A 160 -6.42 -22.64 -12.69
N GLY A 161 -7.08 -23.78 -12.58
CA GLY A 161 -7.48 -24.40 -11.32
C GLY A 161 -8.32 -25.64 -11.61
N SER A 162 -8.61 -26.42 -10.57
CA SER A 162 -9.37 -27.67 -10.69
C SER A 162 -10.50 -27.71 -9.66
N TYR A 163 -11.65 -28.24 -10.08
CA TYR A 163 -12.77 -28.55 -9.17
C TYR A 163 -12.66 -29.96 -8.57
N MET A 164 -11.85 -30.84 -9.17
CA MET A 164 -11.78 -32.26 -8.79
C MET A 164 -10.46 -32.62 -8.11
N GLU A 165 -9.37 -31.95 -8.45
CA GLU A 165 -8.08 -32.18 -7.83
C GLU A 165 -8.02 -31.48 -6.47
N SER A 166 -7.59 -32.22 -5.46
CA SER A 166 -7.50 -31.76 -4.07
C SER A 166 -6.08 -31.44 -3.66
N ASP A 167 -5.09 -31.94 -4.40
CA ASP A 167 -3.67 -31.70 -4.18
C ASP A 167 -3.24 -30.34 -4.76
N PRO A 168 -2.90 -29.35 -3.92
CA PRO A 168 -2.50 -28.02 -4.38
C PRO A 168 -1.15 -28.03 -5.10
N VAL A 169 -0.26 -29.00 -4.81
CA VAL A 169 1.06 -29.11 -5.47
C VAL A 169 0.88 -29.46 -6.94
N LYS A 170 0.03 -30.45 -7.25
CA LYS A 170 -0.27 -30.83 -8.64
C LYS A 170 -0.87 -29.68 -9.42
N ILE A 171 -1.89 -29.02 -8.87
CA ILE A 171 -2.55 -27.89 -9.53
C ILE A 171 -1.55 -26.75 -9.80
N ALA A 172 -0.68 -26.46 -8.84
CA ALA A 172 0.34 -25.43 -8.99
C ALA A 172 1.35 -25.77 -10.09
N VAL A 173 1.86 -27.02 -10.12
CA VAL A 173 2.81 -27.49 -11.14
C VAL A 173 2.19 -27.47 -12.54
N GLU A 174 1.02 -28.07 -12.71
CA GLU A 174 0.32 -28.14 -13.99
C GLU A 174 -0.02 -26.74 -14.52
N GLY A 175 -0.50 -25.85 -13.64
CA GLY A 175 -0.81 -24.46 -13.99
C GLY A 175 0.44 -23.70 -14.44
N VAL A 176 1.54 -23.84 -13.70
CA VAL A 176 2.82 -23.21 -14.06
C VAL A 176 3.35 -23.74 -15.39
N GLU A 177 3.31 -25.05 -15.62
CA GLU A 177 3.76 -25.66 -16.87
C GLU A 177 2.91 -25.24 -18.07
N ARG A 178 1.58 -25.20 -17.89
CA ARG A 178 0.65 -24.75 -18.92
C ARG A 178 0.94 -23.31 -19.34
N PHE A 179 1.07 -22.39 -18.39
CA PHE A 179 1.30 -20.98 -18.72
C PHE A 179 2.72 -20.70 -19.21
N LYS A 180 3.71 -21.53 -18.86
CA LYS A 180 5.02 -21.53 -19.53
C LYS A 180 4.90 -21.89 -21.02
N LYS A 181 4.08 -22.89 -21.36
CA LYS A 181 3.82 -23.28 -22.77
C LYS A 181 3.04 -22.19 -23.52
N GLU A 182 2.11 -21.52 -22.86
CA GLU A 182 1.33 -20.39 -23.41
C GLU A 182 2.14 -19.07 -23.50
N SER A 183 3.45 -19.09 -23.18
CA SER A 183 4.34 -17.93 -23.22
C SER A 183 3.85 -16.76 -22.36
N CYS A 184 3.32 -17.06 -21.17
CA CYS A 184 3.07 -16.06 -20.14
C CYS A 184 4.38 -15.66 -19.45
N ASP A 185 4.57 -14.37 -19.25
CA ASP A 185 5.80 -13.81 -18.66
C ASP A 185 5.72 -13.73 -17.13
N LEU A 186 4.51 -13.75 -16.57
CA LEU A 186 4.26 -13.64 -15.14
C LEU A 186 3.19 -14.67 -14.72
N ILE A 187 3.56 -15.65 -13.91
CA ILE A 187 2.63 -16.66 -13.39
C ILE A 187 2.45 -16.43 -11.91
N ILE A 188 1.21 -16.25 -11.48
CA ILE A 188 0.85 -15.92 -10.09
C ILE A 188 0.10 -17.11 -9.50
N VAL A 189 0.68 -17.71 -8.46
CA VAL A 189 0.12 -18.85 -7.74
C VAL A 189 -0.56 -18.35 -6.46
N ASP A 190 -1.90 -18.45 -6.42
CA ASP A 190 -2.72 -18.15 -5.26
C ASP A 190 -2.84 -19.41 -4.38
N THR A 191 -2.30 -19.35 -3.16
CA THR A 191 -2.30 -20.49 -2.22
C THR A 191 -3.40 -20.37 -1.19
N SER A 192 -3.70 -21.48 -0.52
CA SER A 192 -4.66 -21.50 0.58
C SER A 192 -4.22 -20.57 1.73
N GLY A 193 -5.20 -19.97 2.42
CA GLY A 193 -4.95 -19.23 3.64
C GLY A 193 -5.47 -19.98 4.83
N ARG A 194 -4.60 -20.43 5.74
CA ARG A 194 -5.01 -20.98 7.03
C ARG A 194 -4.26 -20.35 8.19
N HIS A 195 -4.63 -20.72 9.41
CA HIS A 195 -4.12 -20.14 10.65
C HIS A 195 -2.71 -20.65 10.98
N LYS A 196 -1.89 -19.84 11.68
CA LYS A 196 -0.49 -20.15 12.10
C LYS A 196 -0.34 -21.48 12.87
N GLN A 197 -1.41 -22.03 13.42
CA GLN A 197 -1.36 -23.21 14.29
C GLN A 197 -1.38 -24.54 13.53
N GLU A 198 -1.51 -24.53 12.20
CA GLU A 198 -1.49 -25.75 11.39
C GLU A 198 -0.10 -26.02 10.82
N ALA A 199 0.69 -26.87 11.48
CA ALA A 199 2.00 -27.33 10.97
C ALA A 199 1.88 -27.98 9.57
N ALA A 200 0.77 -28.69 9.33
CA ALA A 200 0.47 -29.31 8.03
C ALA A 200 0.36 -28.29 6.88
N LEU A 201 -0.11 -27.06 7.15
CA LEU A 201 -0.21 -26.02 6.13
C LEU A 201 1.17 -25.51 5.72
N PHE A 202 2.05 -25.26 6.69
CA PHE A 202 3.39 -24.78 6.39
C PHE A 202 4.18 -25.80 5.58
N GLU A 203 3.94 -27.10 5.83
CA GLU A 203 4.50 -28.18 5.03
C GLU A 203 3.92 -28.20 3.61
N GLU A 204 2.60 -28.11 3.43
CA GLU A 204 1.96 -28.00 2.11
C GLU A 204 2.51 -26.80 1.30
N MET A 205 2.61 -25.64 1.94
CA MET A 205 3.16 -24.42 1.33
C MET A 205 4.62 -24.60 0.93
N ARG A 206 5.41 -25.28 1.77
CA ARG A 206 6.81 -25.60 1.47
C ARG A 206 6.90 -26.53 0.26
N GLN A 207 6.05 -27.56 0.19
CA GLN A 207 5.99 -28.48 -0.95
C GLN A 207 5.60 -27.77 -2.25
N VAL A 208 4.60 -26.88 -2.21
CA VAL A 208 4.22 -26.05 -3.37
C VAL A 208 5.39 -25.16 -3.81
N SER A 209 6.08 -24.53 -2.85
CA SER A 209 7.25 -23.68 -3.13
C SER A 209 8.42 -24.48 -3.74
N GLU A 210 8.74 -25.66 -3.19
CA GLU A 210 9.80 -26.52 -3.69
C GLU A 210 9.49 -27.07 -5.10
N ALA A 211 8.23 -27.42 -5.37
CA ALA A 211 7.79 -27.92 -6.66
C ALA A 211 7.73 -26.83 -7.75
N THR A 212 7.22 -25.64 -7.41
CA THR A 212 7.05 -24.54 -8.39
C THR A 212 8.28 -23.66 -8.55
N LYS A 213 9.21 -23.69 -7.58
CA LYS A 213 10.45 -22.88 -7.54
C LYS A 213 10.18 -21.40 -7.86
N PRO A 214 9.36 -20.70 -7.05
CA PRO A 214 8.98 -19.33 -7.33
C PRO A 214 10.19 -18.39 -7.29
N ASP A 215 10.27 -17.46 -8.25
CA ASP A 215 11.28 -16.39 -8.27
C ASP A 215 11.01 -15.37 -7.14
N LEU A 216 9.75 -15.23 -6.72
CA LEU A 216 9.32 -14.38 -5.62
C LEU A 216 8.20 -15.02 -4.81
N VAL A 217 8.34 -15.03 -3.49
CA VAL A 217 7.24 -15.33 -2.56
C VAL A 217 6.77 -14.04 -1.92
N ILE A 218 5.49 -13.71 -2.10
CA ILE A 218 4.84 -12.52 -1.55
C ILE A 218 3.98 -12.92 -0.34
N PHE A 219 4.27 -12.32 0.81
CA PHE A 219 3.41 -12.43 1.98
C PHE A 219 2.34 -11.34 1.97
N VAL A 220 1.07 -11.74 1.85
CA VAL A 220 -0.07 -10.83 1.91
C VAL A 220 -0.62 -10.79 3.32
N MET A 221 -0.64 -9.59 3.89
CA MET A 221 -1.15 -9.36 5.23
C MET A 221 -2.29 -8.34 5.24
N ASP A 222 -3.19 -8.53 6.20
CA ASP A 222 -4.23 -7.57 6.52
C ASP A 222 -3.65 -6.49 7.44
N SER A 223 -3.92 -5.22 7.14
CA SER A 223 -3.51 -4.09 7.98
C SER A 223 -4.19 -4.05 9.35
N SER A 224 -5.31 -4.76 9.54
CA SER A 224 -6.05 -4.86 10.81
C SER A 224 -5.50 -5.88 11.81
N ILE A 225 -4.50 -6.66 11.42
CA ILE A 225 -4.02 -7.82 12.20
C ILE A 225 -3.35 -7.46 13.53
N GLY A 226 -2.97 -6.19 13.72
CA GLY A 226 -2.43 -5.65 14.96
C GLY A 226 -1.10 -6.29 15.37
N GLN A 227 -0.93 -6.52 16.69
CA GLN A 227 0.33 -6.99 17.27
C GLN A 227 0.73 -8.39 16.81
N ALA A 228 -0.25 -9.22 16.40
CA ALA A 228 0.01 -10.56 15.89
C ALA A 228 0.75 -10.56 14.53
N ALA A 229 0.83 -9.39 13.85
CA ALA A 229 1.54 -9.22 12.58
C ALA A 229 2.97 -9.78 12.63
N PHE A 230 3.73 -9.45 13.68
CA PHE A 230 5.13 -9.83 13.79
C PHE A 230 5.29 -11.35 13.84
N ASP A 231 4.58 -11.99 14.76
CA ASP A 231 4.67 -13.43 15.04
C ASP A 231 4.18 -14.30 13.88
N GLN A 232 3.27 -13.77 13.06
CA GLN A 232 2.78 -14.44 11.87
C GLN A 232 3.77 -14.26 10.72
N ALA A 233 4.19 -13.03 10.45
CA ALA A 233 5.15 -12.73 9.41
C ALA A 233 6.48 -13.48 9.63
N GLN A 234 6.91 -13.63 10.90
CA GLN A 234 8.06 -14.44 11.27
C GLN A 234 7.85 -15.94 10.98
N ALA A 235 6.69 -16.51 11.30
CA ALA A 235 6.39 -17.92 11.02
C ALA A 235 6.39 -18.25 9.52
N PHE A 236 5.80 -17.37 8.69
CA PHE A 236 5.86 -17.51 7.24
C PHE A 236 7.29 -17.38 6.71
N LYS A 237 8.08 -16.43 7.24
CA LYS A 237 9.47 -16.24 6.85
C LYS A 237 10.37 -17.44 7.18
N GLN A 238 10.09 -18.15 8.27
CA GLN A 238 10.81 -19.36 8.66
C GLN A 238 10.44 -20.57 7.79
N SER A 239 9.21 -20.61 7.29
CA SER A 239 8.71 -21.75 6.50
C SER A 239 9.00 -21.63 5.01
N VAL A 240 8.88 -20.40 4.46
CA VAL A 240 9.15 -20.11 3.05
C VAL A 240 9.98 -18.83 2.91
N SER A 241 10.77 -18.74 1.85
CA SER A 241 11.63 -17.57 1.60
C SER A 241 10.82 -16.37 1.09
N VAL A 242 10.07 -15.73 1.99
CA VAL A 242 9.31 -14.50 1.72
C VAL A 242 10.26 -13.42 1.23
N GLY A 243 10.08 -12.96 -0.01
CA GLY A 243 10.89 -11.94 -0.66
C GLY A 243 10.25 -10.56 -0.67
N ALA A 244 8.93 -10.47 -0.54
CA ALA A 244 8.21 -9.20 -0.48
C ALA A 244 6.92 -9.29 0.35
N VAL A 245 6.39 -8.14 0.74
CA VAL A 245 5.15 -8.02 1.51
C VAL A 245 4.15 -7.14 0.76
N ILE A 246 2.87 -7.51 0.81
CA ILE A 246 1.77 -6.65 0.38
C ILE A 246 0.82 -6.46 1.55
N VAL A 247 0.40 -5.22 1.78
CA VAL A 247 -0.54 -4.87 2.85
C VAL A 247 -1.88 -4.53 2.26
N THR A 248 -2.95 -5.19 2.72
CA THR A 248 -4.32 -4.99 2.21
C THR A 248 -5.19 -4.23 3.21
N LYS A 249 -6.39 -3.84 2.75
CA LYS A 249 -7.44 -3.18 3.55
C LYS A 249 -7.01 -1.87 4.21
N MET A 250 -6.09 -1.14 3.56
CA MET A 250 -5.57 0.14 4.07
C MET A 250 -6.61 1.28 4.05
N ASP A 251 -7.73 1.07 3.35
CA ASP A 251 -8.94 1.90 3.33
C ASP A 251 -9.79 1.80 4.60
N GLY A 252 -9.64 0.70 5.36
CA GLY A 252 -10.44 0.43 6.54
C GLY A 252 -10.03 1.20 7.81
N HIS A 253 -10.51 0.70 8.95
CA HIS A 253 -10.16 1.17 10.29
C HIS A 253 -8.79 0.63 10.77
N ALA A 254 -7.91 0.27 9.85
CA ALA A 254 -6.67 -0.40 10.16
C ALA A 254 -5.58 0.59 10.61
N LYS A 255 -4.91 0.26 11.72
CA LYS A 255 -3.94 1.12 12.40
C LYS A 255 -2.60 1.30 11.68
N GLY A 256 -2.34 0.54 10.62
CA GLY A 256 -1.11 0.63 9.81
C GLY A 256 0.18 0.16 10.51
N GLY A 257 0.20 0.04 11.84
CA GLY A 257 1.37 -0.43 12.59
C GLY A 257 1.73 -1.90 12.35
N GLY A 258 0.77 -2.72 11.91
CA GLY A 258 1.05 -4.08 11.46
C GLY A 258 2.08 -4.14 10.33
N THR A 259 2.08 -3.15 9.42
CA THR A 259 3.03 -3.06 8.31
C THR A 259 4.47 -2.94 8.81
N LEU A 260 4.71 -2.03 9.77
CA LEU A 260 6.02 -1.84 10.39
C LEU A 260 6.52 -3.14 11.05
N SER A 261 5.62 -3.81 11.76
CA SER A 261 5.92 -5.08 12.43
C SER A 261 6.24 -6.21 11.43
N ALA A 262 5.55 -6.28 10.30
CA ALA A 262 5.78 -7.32 9.30
C ALA A 262 7.08 -7.13 8.51
N VAL A 263 7.44 -5.88 8.18
CA VAL A 263 8.74 -5.58 7.54
C VAL A 263 9.88 -5.95 8.48
N ALA A 264 9.78 -5.56 9.75
CA ALA A 264 10.78 -5.90 10.76
C ALA A 264 10.93 -7.42 10.95
N ALA A 265 9.83 -8.18 10.92
CA ALA A 265 9.84 -9.63 11.06
C ALA A 265 10.42 -10.35 9.83
N THR A 266 10.01 -9.96 8.63
CA THR A 266 10.36 -10.65 7.38
C THR A 266 11.70 -10.20 6.80
N LYS A 267 12.14 -8.98 7.12
CA LYS A 267 13.27 -8.29 6.46
C LYS A 267 13.12 -8.29 4.94
N SER A 268 11.88 -8.07 4.49
CA SER A 268 11.46 -8.05 3.09
C SER A 268 10.69 -6.76 2.80
N PRO A 269 10.90 -6.14 1.63
CA PRO A 269 10.28 -4.85 1.31
C PRO A 269 8.78 -4.99 1.12
N VAL A 270 8.04 -3.96 1.54
CA VAL A 270 6.65 -3.80 1.10
C VAL A 270 6.68 -3.26 -0.32
N ILE A 271 5.96 -3.92 -1.23
CA ILE A 271 5.97 -3.57 -2.66
C ILE A 271 4.66 -2.91 -3.11
N PHE A 272 3.54 -3.25 -2.46
CA PHE A 272 2.23 -2.69 -2.79
C PHE A 272 1.34 -2.54 -1.55
N ILE A 273 0.38 -1.63 -1.65
CA ILE A 273 -0.73 -1.47 -0.72
C ILE A 273 -2.07 -1.59 -1.45
N GLY A 274 -3.00 -2.34 -0.86
CA GLY A 274 -4.40 -2.40 -1.30
C GLY A 274 -5.24 -1.40 -0.53
N THR A 275 -5.83 -0.44 -1.24
CA THR A 275 -6.61 0.67 -0.68
C THR A 275 -8.11 0.55 -0.98
N GLY A 276 -8.60 -0.67 -1.16
CA GLY A 276 -10.01 -0.96 -1.39
C GLY A 276 -10.25 -2.29 -2.08
N GLU A 277 -11.44 -2.48 -2.62
CA GLU A 277 -11.90 -3.73 -3.25
C GLU A 277 -11.78 -3.72 -4.79
N HIS A 278 -11.83 -2.54 -5.41
CA HIS A 278 -11.78 -2.41 -6.87
C HIS A 278 -10.39 -2.70 -7.44
N MET A 279 -10.31 -3.14 -8.70
CA MET A 279 -9.06 -3.61 -9.32
C MET A 279 -7.97 -2.55 -9.44
N ASP A 280 -8.37 -1.29 -9.51
CA ASP A 280 -7.55 -0.08 -9.58
C ASP A 280 -7.13 0.46 -8.21
N GLU A 281 -7.73 0.00 -7.11
CA GLU A 281 -7.35 0.35 -5.74
C GLU A 281 -6.17 -0.51 -5.27
N PHE A 282 -5.04 -0.36 -5.97
CA PHE A 282 -3.80 -1.08 -5.74
C PHE A 282 -2.61 -0.19 -6.12
N GLU A 283 -1.86 0.25 -5.11
CA GLU A 283 -0.82 1.27 -5.27
C GLU A 283 0.57 0.71 -4.96
N VAL A 284 1.58 1.21 -5.68
CA VAL A 284 2.98 0.92 -5.38
C VAL A 284 3.31 1.50 -4.01
N PHE A 285 4.00 0.71 -3.18
CA PHE A 285 4.48 1.20 -1.90
C PHE A 285 5.87 1.79 -2.06
N ASP A 286 6.02 3.04 -1.61
CA ASP A 286 7.31 3.67 -1.38
C ASP A 286 7.36 4.17 0.07
N VAL A 287 8.49 3.88 0.72
CA VAL A 287 8.75 4.17 2.13
C VAL A 287 8.65 5.67 2.40
N LYS A 288 9.30 6.51 1.58
CA LYS A 288 9.38 7.96 1.88
C LYS A 288 8.00 8.62 1.76
N PRO A 289 7.23 8.43 0.66
CA PRO A 289 5.86 8.92 0.57
C PRO A 289 4.98 8.43 1.71
N PHE A 290 5.07 7.15 2.07
CA PHE A 290 4.27 6.59 3.14
C PHE A 290 4.57 7.24 4.50
N VAL A 291 5.85 7.39 4.86
CA VAL A 291 6.25 8.06 6.11
C VAL A 291 5.88 9.54 6.08
N SER A 292 6.02 10.21 4.93
CA SER A 292 5.63 11.62 4.79
C SER A 292 4.13 11.84 5.02
N ARG A 293 3.27 10.98 4.46
CA ARG A 293 1.83 10.96 4.76
C ARG A 293 1.57 10.66 6.23
N LEU A 294 2.32 9.72 6.81
CA LEU A 294 2.21 9.37 8.22
C LEU A 294 2.57 10.55 9.14
N LEU A 295 3.56 11.38 8.79
CA LEU A 295 3.91 12.57 9.58
C LEU A 295 3.02 13.78 9.30
N GLY A 296 2.07 13.68 8.36
CA GLY A 296 1.23 14.80 7.94
C GLY A 296 1.96 15.85 7.11
N MET A 297 3.10 15.48 6.50
CA MET A 297 3.90 16.37 5.64
C MET A 297 3.40 16.40 4.18
N GLY A 298 2.51 15.48 3.80
CA GLY A 298 1.95 15.34 2.43
C GLY A 298 2.77 14.39 1.54
N ASP A 299 2.29 14.10 0.33
CA ASP A 299 2.96 13.25 -0.67
C ASP A 299 2.91 13.90 -2.06
N TRP A 300 3.85 14.82 -2.29
CA TRP A 300 3.94 15.58 -3.53
C TRP A 300 4.36 14.70 -4.73
N SER A 301 5.19 13.68 -4.49
CA SER A 301 5.64 12.72 -5.50
C SER A 301 4.51 11.85 -6.02
N GLY A 302 3.76 11.18 -5.13
CA GLY A 302 2.66 10.31 -5.52
C GLY A 302 1.51 11.09 -6.16
N PHE A 303 1.29 12.34 -5.75
CA PHE A 303 0.35 13.24 -6.41
C PHE A 303 0.75 13.53 -7.86
N MET A 304 2.02 13.83 -8.13
CA MET A 304 2.53 14.04 -9.49
C MET A 304 2.40 12.79 -10.36
N ASP A 305 2.75 11.62 -9.84
CA ASP A 305 2.62 10.36 -10.59
C ASP A 305 1.17 10.10 -10.99
N LYS A 306 0.21 10.35 -10.08
CA LYS A 306 -1.23 10.18 -10.35
C LYS A 306 -1.76 11.21 -11.36
N ILE A 307 -1.21 12.42 -11.37
CA ILE A 307 -1.46 13.40 -12.43
C ILE A 307 -0.97 12.87 -13.78
N HIS A 308 0.24 12.32 -13.84
CA HIS A 308 0.80 11.77 -15.08
C HIS A 308 0.01 10.55 -15.60
N GLU A 309 -0.57 9.73 -14.73
CA GLU A 309 -1.41 8.60 -15.15
C GLU A 309 -2.78 9.03 -15.73
N VAL A 310 -3.35 10.12 -15.23
CA VAL A 310 -4.72 10.54 -15.58
C VAL A 310 -4.74 11.62 -16.66
N VAL A 311 -3.72 12.47 -16.71
CA VAL A 311 -3.61 13.60 -17.64
C VAL A 311 -2.53 13.30 -18.68
N PRO A 312 -2.89 13.09 -19.96
CA PRO A 312 -1.92 12.96 -21.04
C PRO A 312 -0.96 14.15 -21.07
N MET A 313 0.34 13.92 -21.27
CA MET A 313 1.37 14.98 -21.31
C MET A 313 1.01 16.10 -22.31
N ASP A 314 0.29 15.75 -23.36
CA ASP A 314 -0.11 16.61 -24.47
C ASP A 314 -1.13 17.69 -24.07
N GLN A 315 -1.87 17.50 -22.97
CA GLN A 315 -2.95 18.41 -22.52
C GLN A 315 -2.54 19.30 -21.33
N GLN A 316 -1.36 19.08 -20.74
CA GLN A 316 -0.89 19.84 -19.57
C GLN A 316 -0.60 21.32 -19.84
N PRO A 317 0.03 21.71 -20.98
CA PRO A 317 0.32 23.12 -21.26
C PRO A 317 -0.94 23.95 -21.47
N GLU A 318 -1.93 23.38 -22.17
CA GLU A 318 -3.18 24.06 -22.52
C GLU A 318 -4.06 24.30 -21.28
N LEU A 319 -4.05 23.35 -20.33
CA LEU A 319 -4.73 23.48 -19.04
C LEU A 319 -4.12 24.57 -18.17
N LEU A 320 -2.79 24.58 -18.02
CA LEU A 320 -2.06 25.59 -17.26
C LEU A 320 -2.23 26.99 -17.86
N GLN A 321 -2.21 27.08 -19.19
CA GLN A 321 -2.40 28.33 -19.91
C GLN A 321 -3.82 28.89 -19.71
N LYS A 322 -4.87 28.07 -19.90
CA LYS A 322 -6.28 28.49 -19.70
C LYS A 322 -6.60 28.90 -18.25
N LEU A 323 -5.97 28.25 -17.27
CA LEU A 323 -6.05 28.63 -15.85
C LEU A 323 -5.37 29.97 -15.58
N SER A 324 -4.20 30.21 -16.18
CA SER A 324 -3.45 31.47 -16.02
C SER A 324 -4.15 32.66 -16.70
N GLU A 325 -4.89 32.40 -17.78
CA GLU A 325 -5.65 33.39 -18.54
C GLU A 325 -7.01 33.74 -17.89
N GLY A 326 -7.39 33.09 -16.79
CA GLY A 326 -8.62 33.40 -16.04
C GLY A 326 -9.93 32.97 -16.72
N ASN A 327 -9.86 32.21 -17.81
CA ASN A 327 -11.02 31.73 -18.55
C ASN A 327 -11.58 30.46 -17.92
N PHE A 328 -12.35 30.60 -16.83
CA PHE A 328 -12.97 29.50 -16.11
C PHE A 328 -14.34 29.16 -16.70
N THR A 329 -14.40 28.25 -17.69
CA THR A 329 -15.66 27.79 -18.29
C THR A 329 -16.21 26.55 -17.57
N LEU A 330 -17.51 26.28 -17.72
CA LEU A 330 -18.14 25.07 -17.16
C LEU A 330 -17.61 23.81 -17.85
N ARG A 331 -17.20 23.92 -19.12
CA ARG A 331 -16.47 22.84 -19.81
C ARG A 331 -15.15 22.49 -19.12
N ILE A 332 -14.35 23.48 -18.75
CA ILE A 332 -13.11 23.25 -18.01
C ILE A 332 -13.42 22.63 -16.65
N MET A 333 -14.46 23.13 -15.96
CA MET A 333 -14.90 22.56 -14.68
C MET A 333 -15.35 21.10 -14.80
N TYR A 334 -16.03 20.75 -15.90
CA TYR A 334 -16.43 19.37 -16.20
C TYR A 334 -15.23 18.45 -16.43
N GLU A 335 -14.24 18.91 -17.20
CA GLU A 335 -12.98 18.19 -17.41
C GLU A 335 -12.22 17.99 -16.09
N GLN A 336 -12.21 19.00 -15.21
CA GLN A 336 -11.62 18.85 -13.87
C GLN A 336 -12.34 17.83 -13.01
N PHE A 337 -13.68 17.82 -13.00
CA PHE A 337 -14.44 16.81 -12.27
C PHE A 337 -14.21 15.39 -12.80
N GLN A 338 -14.10 15.23 -14.12
CA GLN A 338 -13.70 13.95 -14.71
C GLN A 338 -12.32 13.50 -14.24
N ASN A 339 -11.34 14.41 -14.23
CA ASN A 339 -9.97 14.09 -13.81
C ASN A 339 -9.91 13.71 -12.33
N ILE A 340 -10.61 14.46 -11.46
CA ILE A 340 -10.69 14.15 -10.02
C ILE A 340 -11.33 12.78 -9.79
N LEU A 341 -12.41 12.43 -10.51
CA LEU A 341 -13.04 11.12 -10.39
C LEU A 341 -12.15 9.97 -10.89
N LYS A 342 -11.32 10.23 -11.91
CA LYS A 342 -10.34 9.24 -12.44
C LYS A 342 -9.15 9.03 -11.49
N MET A 343 -8.77 10.03 -10.70
CA MET A 343 -7.67 9.96 -9.72
C MET A 343 -8.01 9.14 -8.47
N GLY A 344 -9.25 8.69 -8.31
CA GLY A 344 -9.69 7.84 -7.20
C GLY A 344 -10.52 8.58 -6.14
N PRO A 345 -10.62 8.04 -4.91
CA PRO A 345 -11.38 8.68 -3.84
C PRO A 345 -10.85 10.09 -3.51
N ILE A 346 -11.77 11.05 -3.38
CA ILE A 346 -11.45 12.47 -3.15
C ILE A 346 -10.58 12.64 -1.90
N SER A 347 -10.89 11.91 -0.82
CA SER A 347 -10.11 11.95 0.43
C SER A 347 -8.66 11.55 0.24
N GLN A 348 -8.40 10.57 -0.63
CA GLN A 348 -7.07 10.11 -0.95
C GLN A 348 -6.28 11.20 -1.68
N VAL A 349 -6.89 11.85 -2.69
CA VAL A 349 -6.28 12.97 -3.42
C VAL A 349 -5.93 14.13 -2.48
N PHE A 350 -6.86 14.51 -1.58
CA PHE A 350 -6.60 15.57 -0.60
C PHE A 350 -5.51 15.20 0.41
N SER A 351 -5.41 13.93 0.82
CA SER A 351 -4.38 13.48 1.76
C SER A 351 -2.95 13.56 1.19
N MET A 352 -2.82 13.66 -0.14
CA MET A 352 -1.54 13.84 -0.81
C MET A 352 -1.10 15.32 -0.84
N LEU A 353 -2.03 16.27 -0.68
CA LEU A 353 -1.73 17.71 -0.76
C LEU A 353 -1.10 18.24 0.56
N PRO A 354 0.05 18.92 0.49
CA PRO A 354 0.69 19.50 1.68
C PRO A 354 -0.17 20.62 2.28
N GLY A 355 -0.26 20.66 3.62
CA GLY A 355 -1.01 21.68 4.36
C GLY A 355 -2.52 21.43 4.49
N PHE A 356 -3.07 20.46 3.76
CA PHE A 356 -4.44 19.99 3.96
C PHE A 356 -4.47 18.81 4.95
N SER A 357 -5.01 19.03 6.15
CA SER A 357 -5.18 17.94 7.11
C SER A 357 -6.43 17.13 6.78
N ALA A 358 -6.35 15.80 6.89
CA ALA A 358 -7.51 14.91 6.81
C ALA A 358 -8.60 15.19 7.87
N GLU A 359 -8.32 16.10 8.80
CA GLU A 359 -9.17 16.53 9.91
C GLU A 359 -10.11 17.69 9.53
N LEU A 360 -9.75 18.48 8.50
CA LEU A 360 -10.60 19.54 7.93
C LEU A 360 -11.76 18.99 7.06
N MET A 361 -11.75 17.69 6.75
CA MET A 361 -12.77 17.05 5.93
C MET A 361 -13.84 16.37 6.80
N PRO A 362 -15.15 16.61 6.55
CA PRO A 362 -16.21 15.90 7.25
C PRO A 362 -16.11 14.39 6.99
N LYS A 363 -15.75 13.63 8.03
CA LYS A 363 -15.52 12.18 7.99
C LYS A 363 -16.76 11.46 7.45
N GLY A 364 -16.58 10.51 6.52
CA GLY A 364 -17.63 9.59 6.04
C GLY A 364 -18.55 10.10 4.92
N ARG A 365 -18.36 11.33 4.41
CA ARG A 365 -19.15 11.89 3.29
C ARG A 365 -18.54 11.67 1.91
N GLU A 366 -17.59 10.74 1.76
CA GLU A 366 -16.87 10.52 0.50
C GLU A 366 -17.80 10.10 -0.65
N LYS A 367 -18.70 9.14 -0.38
CA LYS A 367 -19.72 8.72 -1.35
C LYS A 367 -20.69 9.85 -1.69
N GLU A 368 -21.07 10.68 -0.72
CA GLU A 368 -21.94 11.84 -0.96
C GLU A 368 -21.25 12.89 -1.84
N SER A 369 -19.97 13.19 -1.58
CA SER A 369 -19.19 14.13 -2.38
C SER A 369 -19.00 13.63 -3.82
N GLN A 370 -18.66 12.36 -4.02
CA GLN A 370 -18.59 11.76 -5.36
C GLN A 370 -19.96 11.79 -6.07
N THR A 371 -21.04 11.51 -5.34
CA THR A 371 -22.41 11.54 -5.90
C THR A 371 -22.82 12.96 -6.30
N LYS A 372 -22.44 13.98 -5.52
CA LYS A 372 -22.64 15.39 -5.86
C LYS A 372 -21.88 15.80 -7.11
N ILE A 373 -20.60 15.42 -7.22
CA ILE A 373 -19.79 15.68 -8.43
C ILE A 373 -20.43 15.03 -9.65
N LYS A 374 -20.83 13.74 -9.55
CA LYS A 374 -21.53 13.05 -10.64
C LYS A 374 -22.84 13.76 -11.01
N ARG A 375 -23.61 14.25 -10.03
CA ARG A 375 -24.84 15.00 -10.28
C ARG A 375 -24.57 16.32 -11.02
N TYR A 376 -23.54 17.07 -10.66
CA TYR A 376 -23.13 18.27 -11.40
C TYR A 376 -22.68 17.94 -12.81
N MET A 377 -21.94 16.84 -13.00
CA MET A 377 -21.59 16.35 -14.33
C MET A 377 -22.81 16.02 -15.17
N THR A 378 -23.83 15.34 -14.62
CA THR A 378 -25.08 15.05 -15.35
C THR A 378 -25.82 16.33 -15.74
N MET A 379 -25.82 17.36 -14.88
CA MET A 379 -26.38 18.67 -15.21
C MET A 379 -25.62 19.31 -16.37
N MET A 380 -24.28 19.32 -16.29
CA MET A 380 -23.43 19.85 -17.36
C MET A 380 -23.60 19.04 -18.64
N ASP A 381 -23.68 17.72 -18.61
CA ASP A 381 -23.94 16.87 -19.80
C ASP A 381 -25.24 17.27 -20.53
N SER A 382 -26.21 17.81 -19.81
CA SER A 382 -27.49 18.29 -20.36
C SER A 382 -27.42 19.72 -20.93
N MET A 383 -26.30 20.43 -20.77
CA MET A 383 -26.10 21.78 -21.30
C MET A 383 -25.57 21.75 -22.74
N THR A 384 -26.00 22.72 -23.55
CA THR A 384 -25.47 22.95 -24.90
C THR A 384 -24.05 23.52 -24.84
N ASN A 385 -23.31 23.44 -25.95
CA ASN A 385 -21.93 23.96 -26.02
C ASN A 385 -21.83 25.48 -25.80
N GLU A 386 -22.91 26.24 -26.02
CA GLU A 386 -22.97 27.68 -25.70
C GLU A 386 -23.18 27.92 -24.20
N GLY A 387 -23.79 26.97 -23.49
CA GLY A 387 -24.00 27.06 -22.04
C GLY A 387 -22.84 26.53 -21.20
N LYS A 388 -21.90 25.77 -21.80
CA LYS A 388 -20.72 25.19 -21.13
C LYS A 388 -19.48 26.06 -21.31
#